data_AF-A0A072U223-F1
#
_entry.id   AF-A0A072U223-F1
#
_cell.length_a   1.000
_cell.length_b   1.000
_cell.length_c   1.000
_cell.angle_alpha   90.00
_cell.angle_beta   90.00
_cell.angle_gamma   90.00
#
_symmetry.space_group_name_H-M   'P 1'
#
loop_
_entity.id
_entity.type
_entity.pdbx_description
1 polymer ?
#
loop_
_entity_poly.entity_id
_entity_poly.type
_entity_poly.pdbx_seq_one_letter_code
_entity_poly.pdbx_strand_id
1 'polypeptide(L)'
;MTKTDRNAVRVVVAGDRGTGKSSLIAAIASESFPDTVLPVLPPTLLPADYFPDHVPITVIDTSSSLEKQNKRNEELKGADVVVLTYACNDSQSFSRLSSYWFRELQKLEVTVPIIVVGCKLDLRDESQQVSLERLMAQLLQEFKNVATCIECSAATLYQVPEVFYFAQKAVLHPVEPLFDHESQALTDKCVRALRRIFVLCDRDMDDALNDAELSDFQVRCFNAPLELPQIADVKTVVQQDVPEGINSHGLTFPGFLYIHNMFLRKGNPETFWAVLRYFGYDNDLKLKDNFLPVPSKTAPDQSVELTGEAVEFLNGIFRLLDTDKDRALKPSEVDKLFCTAPESPWNDAPYNNVTERTDMDYMSLNGFLSQWALMTLLDPPCTLANLIYIGYSGNPAAALRVTRRRSVDRKKQTTERNVFQCYVFGSKNAGKSALLDALLGRPFSNNYTPTTVEKFAANAIELIGLR
;
A
#
# COMPACT_ATOMS: atom_id res chain seq x y z
N MET A 1 -5.42 3.92 13.96
CA MET A 1 -5.23 2.46 13.89
C MET A 1 -5.33 2.08 12.43
N THR A 2 -4.19 2.05 11.76
CA THR A 2 -4.06 1.48 10.42
C THR A 2 -4.50 0.01 10.45
N LYS A 3 -5.06 -0.48 9.35
CA LYS A 3 -5.62 -1.85 9.18
C LYS A 3 -4.59 -3.00 9.35
N THR A 4 -3.38 -2.71 9.84
CA THR A 4 -2.16 -3.49 9.65
C THR A 4 -1.79 -4.44 10.78
N ASP A 5 -2.42 -4.35 11.96
CA ASP A 5 -2.30 -5.32 13.06
C ASP A 5 -3.65 -6.00 13.30
N ARG A 6 -4.10 -6.83 12.34
CA ARG A 6 -5.30 -7.64 12.51
C ARG A 6 -4.96 -8.90 13.30
N ASN A 7 -5.35 -8.92 14.57
CA ASN A 7 -5.22 -10.09 15.46
C ASN A 7 -6.10 -11.29 15.05
N ALA A 8 -6.95 -11.15 14.03
CA ALA A 8 -7.78 -12.21 13.46
C ALA A 8 -8.25 -11.84 12.04
N VAL A 9 -8.51 -12.84 11.20
CA VAL A 9 -9.13 -12.66 9.88
C VAL A 9 -10.60 -13.04 9.96
N ARG A 10 -11.50 -12.15 9.51
CA ARG A 10 -12.94 -12.42 9.46
C ARG A 10 -13.37 -12.89 8.07
N VAL A 11 -13.66 -14.18 7.95
CA VAL A 11 -14.14 -14.83 6.71
C VAL A 11 -15.66 -14.87 6.72
N VAL A 12 -16.30 -14.37 5.67
CA VAL A 12 -17.76 -14.47 5.50
C VAL A 12 -18.09 -15.43 4.37
N VAL A 13 -18.84 -16.49 4.69
CA VAL A 13 -19.22 -17.51 3.71
C VAL A 13 -20.61 -17.17 3.16
N ALA A 14 -20.68 -16.91 1.85
CA ALA A 14 -21.89 -16.54 1.13
C ALA A 14 -22.15 -17.47 -0.06
N GLY A 15 -23.36 -17.43 -0.61
CA GLY A 15 -23.79 -18.30 -1.70
C GLY A 15 -25.20 -18.82 -1.51
N ASP A 16 -25.71 -19.46 -2.54
CA ASP A 16 -27.10 -19.91 -2.64
C ASP A 16 -27.48 -20.96 -1.58
N ARG A 17 -28.79 -21.17 -1.40
CA ARG A 17 -29.28 -22.22 -0.51
C ARG A 17 -28.80 -23.57 -1.01
N GLY A 18 -28.24 -24.38 -0.11
CA GLY A 18 -27.82 -25.74 -0.45
C GLY A 18 -26.48 -25.85 -1.17
N THR A 19 -25.70 -24.76 -1.32
CA THR A 19 -24.38 -24.83 -1.94
C THR A 19 -23.34 -25.59 -1.11
N GLY A 20 -23.50 -25.68 0.22
CA GLY A 20 -22.58 -26.40 1.11
C GLY A 20 -21.86 -25.54 2.14
N LYS A 21 -22.25 -24.26 2.31
CA LYS A 21 -21.66 -23.32 3.29
C LYS A 21 -21.49 -23.90 4.70
N SER A 22 -22.59 -24.28 5.35
CA SER A 22 -22.56 -24.77 6.73
C SER A 22 -21.79 -26.10 6.85
N SER A 23 -21.89 -26.96 5.84
CA SER A 23 -21.14 -28.23 5.79
C SER A 23 -19.64 -28.00 5.66
N LEU A 24 -19.21 -27.03 4.85
CA LEU A 24 -17.80 -26.65 4.71
C LEU A 24 -17.23 -26.14 6.04
N ILE A 25 -17.98 -25.27 6.73
CA ILE A 25 -17.56 -24.71 8.02
C ILE A 25 -17.53 -25.78 9.12
N ALA A 26 -18.54 -26.65 9.18
CA ALA A 26 -18.57 -27.73 10.14
C ALA A 26 -17.43 -28.75 9.89
N ALA A 27 -17.12 -29.03 8.63
CA ALA A 27 -16.05 -29.95 8.25
C ALA A 27 -14.67 -29.46 8.70
N ILE A 28 -14.35 -28.17 8.51
CA ILE A 28 -13.08 -27.64 9.00
C ILE A 28 -13.02 -27.57 10.53
N ALA A 29 -14.13 -27.25 11.19
CA ALA A 29 -14.16 -27.06 12.64
C ALA A 29 -14.13 -28.38 13.44
N SER A 30 -14.62 -29.47 12.84
CA SER A 30 -14.69 -30.79 13.49
C SER A 30 -13.79 -31.84 12.87
N GLU A 31 -13.03 -31.48 11.83
CA GLU A 31 -12.16 -32.38 11.04
C GLU A 31 -12.89 -33.65 10.56
N SER A 32 -14.21 -33.57 10.39
CA SER A 32 -15.08 -34.68 10.02
C SER A 32 -16.35 -34.16 9.36
N PHE A 33 -17.02 -34.99 8.56
CA PHE A 33 -18.30 -34.63 7.95
C PHE A 33 -19.46 -34.98 8.90
N PRO A 34 -20.21 -34.01 9.45
CA PRO A 34 -21.25 -34.31 10.42
C PRO A 34 -22.51 -34.88 9.75
N ASP A 35 -23.14 -35.88 10.37
CA ASP A 35 -24.40 -36.48 9.90
C ASP A 35 -25.56 -35.45 9.86
N THR A 36 -25.51 -34.43 10.72
CA THR A 36 -26.53 -33.37 10.79
C THR A 36 -25.86 -32.02 10.99
N VAL A 37 -26.12 -31.08 10.07
CA VAL A 37 -25.57 -29.72 10.11
C VAL A 37 -26.72 -28.71 10.24
N LEU A 38 -26.57 -27.75 11.13
CA LEU A 38 -27.53 -26.66 11.27
C LEU A 38 -27.61 -25.83 9.98
N PRO A 39 -28.78 -25.25 9.63
CA PRO A 39 -28.92 -24.45 8.41
C PRO A 39 -28.04 -23.20 8.34
N VAL A 40 -27.66 -22.65 9.51
CA VAL A 40 -26.71 -21.56 9.68
C VAL A 40 -25.98 -21.80 11.01
N LEU A 41 -24.65 -21.82 10.99
CA LEU A 41 -23.82 -21.97 12.18
C LEU A 41 -23.59 -20.64 12.91
N PRO A 42 -23.37 -20.66 14.25
CA PRO A 42 -22.86 -19.49 14.95
C PRO A 42 -21.44 -19.12 14.45
N PRO A 43 -20.96 -17.90 14.73
CA PRO A 43 -19.57 -17.51 14.45
C PRO A 43 -18.60 -18.57 14.96
N THR A 44 -17.80 -19.12 14.07
CA THR A 44 -16.90 -20.25 14.35
C THR A 44 -15.46 -19.75 14.34
N LEU A 45 -14.72 -19.99 15.43
CA LEU A 45 -13.32 -19.58 15.55
C LEU A 45 -12.41 -20.76 15.20
N LEU A 46 -11.59 -20.61 14.16
CA LEU A 46 -10.50 -21.50 13.82
C LEU A 46 -9.22 -20.98 14.50
N PRO A 47 -8.58 -21.77 15.39
CA PRO A 47 -7.38 -21.34 16.11
C PRO A 47 -6.21 -20.99 15.20
N ALA A 48 -5.29 -20.17 15.71
CA ALA A 48 -4.08 -19.74 15.00
C ALA A 48 -3.18 -20.91 14.56
N ASP A 49 -3.12 -21.98 15.36
CA ASP A 49 -2.24 -23.14 15.13
C ASP A 49 -2.62 -23.95 13.89
N TYR A 50 -3.80 -23.72 13.31
CA TYR A 50 -4.23 -24.35 12.06
C TYR A 50 -3.53 -23.74 10.83
N PHE A 51 -2.88 -22.58 10.97
CA PHE A 51 -2.38 -21.81 9.84
C PHE A 51 -0.90 -21.41 9.98
N PRO A 52 -0.11 -21.41 8.88
CA PRO A 52 1.31 -21.06 8.93
C PRO A 52 1.62 -19.65 9.43
N ASP A 53 0.75 -18.68 9.13
CA ASP A 53 0.92 -17.29 9.57
C ASP A 53 0.53 -17.08 11.06
N HIS A 54 0.05 -18.12 11.76
CA HIS A 54 -0.39 -18.07 13.17
C HIS A 54 -1.42 -16.97 13.47
N VAL A 55 -2.30 -16.68 12.51
CA VAL A 55 -3.44 -15.75 12.68
C VAL A 55 -4.74 -16.55 12.77
N PRO A 56 -5.57 -16.36 13.81
CA PRO A 56 -6.84 -17.06 13.91
C PRO A 56 -7.86 -16.55 12.88
N ILE A 57 -8.79 -17.42 12.48
CA ILE A 57 -9.87 -17.07 11.54
C ILE A 57 -11.21 -17.14 12.25
N THR A 58 -12.01 -16.08 12.15
CA THR A 58 -13.43 -16.11 12.53
C THR A 58 -14.28 -16.28 11.28
N VAL A 59 -14.98 -17.41 11.18
CA VAL A 59 -15.84 -17.76 10.05
C VAL A 59 -17.29 -17.45 10.37
N ILE A 60 -17.94 -16.70 9.48
CA ILE A 60 -19.35 -16.29 9.58
C ILE A 60 -20.15 -17.03 8.51
N ASP A 61 -21.02 -17.93 8.94
CA ASP A 61 -21.99 -18.58 8.07
C ASP A 61 -23.18 -17.64 7.81
N THR A 62 -23.54 -17.43 6.54
CA THR A 62 -24.63 -16.53 6.18
C THR A 62 -25.86 -17.26 5.66
N SER A 63 -27.03 -16.75 6.05
CA SER A 63 -28.30 -17.25 5.54
C SER A 63 -28.54 -16.81 4.09
N SER A 64 -29.06 -17.75 3.29
CA SER A 64 -29.58 -17.49 1.94
C SER A 64 -31.03 -17.02 1.93
N SER A 65 -31.69 -16.91 3.10
CA SER A 65 -33.08 -16.44 3.20
C SER A 65 -33.20 -14.94 2.94
N LEU A 66 -34.28 -14.52 2.26
CA LEU A 66 -34.57 -13.11 1.98
C LEU A 66 -34.83 -12.32 3.27
N GLU A 67 -35.49 -12.93 4.25
CA GLU A 67 -35.78 -12.32 5.55
C GLU A 67 -34.52 -11.89 6.32
N LYS A 68 -33.39 -12.58 6.11
CA LYS A 68 -32.10 -12.29 6.76
C LYS A 68 -31.11 -11.56 5.85
N GLN A 69 -31.57 -11.01 4.71
CA GLN A 69 -30.71 -10.32 3.74
C GLN A 69 -30.00 -9.11 4.36
N ASN A 70 -30.69 -8.28 5.14
CA ASN A 70 -30.07 -7.11 5.77
C ASN A 70 -28.89 -7.49 6.66
N LYS A 71 -29.09 -8.51 7.52
CA LYS A 71 -28.01 -9.03 8.37
C LYS A 71 -26.86 -9.56 7.53
N ARG A 72 -27.12 -10.37 6.50
CA ARG A 72 -26.07 -10.87 5.59
C ARG A 72 -25.26 -9.72 4.97
N ASN A 73 -25.94 -8.65 4.55
CA ASN A 73 -25.29 -7.51 3.92
C ASN A 73 -24.39 -6.75 4.91
N GLU A 74 -24.79 -6.63 6.17
CA GLU A 74 -23.93 -6.11 7.25
C GLU A 74 -22.71 -7.01 7.47
N GLU A 75 -22.91 -8.34 7.55
CA GLU A 75 -21.80 -9.28 7.73
C GLU A 75 -20.81 -9.18 6.56
N LEU A 76 -21.29 -9.09 5.31
CA LEU A 76 -20.47 -8.94 4.10
C LEU A 76 -19.68 -7.63 4.08
N LYS A 77 -20.28 -6.51 4.49
CA LYS A 77 -19.59 -5.21 4.59
C LYS A 77 -18.46 -5.21 5.62
N GLY A 78 -18.61 -5.98 6.69
CA GLY A 78 -17.57 -6.16 7.70
C GLY A 78 -16.57 -7.27 7.40
N ALA A 79 -16.64 -7.92 6.23
CA ALA A 79 -15.77 -9.04 5.88
C ALA A 79 -14.33 -8.57 5.66
N ASP A 80 -13.36 -9.43 5.97
CA ASP A 80 -11.98 -9.26 5.52
C ASP A 80 -11.71 -10.02 4.23
N VAL A 81 -12.47 -11.10 4.01
CA VAL A 81 -12.50 -11.92 2.79
C VAL A 81 -13.85 -12.61 2.71
N VAL A 82 -14.36 -12.76 1.48
CA VAL A 82 -15.62 -13.46 1.21
C VAL A 82 -15.31 -14.81 0.58
N VAL A 83 -15.84 -15.89 1.17
CA VAL A 83 -15.87 -17.21 0.54
C VAL A 83 -17.21 -17.35 -0.16
N LEU A 84 -17.21 -17.28 -1.49
CA LEU A 84 -18.41 -17.34 -2.30
C LEU A 84 -18.59 -18.74 -2.87
N THR A 85 -19.63 -19.44 -2.40
CA THR A 85 -19.85 -20.86 -2.67
C THR A 85 -20.85 -21.11 -3.80
N TYR A 86 -20.58 -22.12 -4.60
CA TYR A 86 -21.52 -22.78 -5.50
C TYR A 86 -21.42 -24.31 -5.29
N ALA A 87 -22.35 -25.10 -5.83
CA ALA A 87 -22.27 -26.56 -5.77
C ALA A 87 -21.81 -27.12 -7.12
N CYS A 88 -20.81 -28.00 -7.12
CA CYS A 88 -20.26 -28.64 -8.31
C CYS A 88 -21.30 -29.52 -9.05
N ASN A 89 -22.38 -29.92 -8.37
CA ASN A 89 -23.48 -30.69 -8.94
C ASN A 89 -24.70 -29.84 -9.34
N ASP A 90 -24.60 -28.50 -9.30
CA ASP A 90 -25.69 -27.57 -9.67
C ASP A 90 -25.15 -26.38 -10.49
N SER A 91 -25.32 -26.46 -11.82
CA SER A 91 -24.90 -25.42 -12.77
C SER A 91 -25.65 -24.09 -12.63
N GLN A 92 -26.86 -24.09 -12.05
CA GLN A 92 -27.60 -22.84 -11.79
C GLN A 92 -26.92 -22.03 -10.68
N SER A 93 -26.45 -22.72 -9.62
CA SER A 93 -25.73 -22.07 -8.53
C SER A 93 -24.46 -21.37 -9.00
N PHE A 94 -23.74 -21.96 -9.97
CA PHE A 94 -22.58 -21.34 -10.61
C PHE A 94 -22.97 -20.10 -11.43
N SER A 95 -24.00 -20.20 -12.26
CA SER A 95 -24.51 -19.07 -13.08
C SER A 95 -24.97 -17.87 -12.23
N ARG A 96 -25.38 -18.14 -10.98
CA ARG A 96 -25.78 -17.12 -10.01
C ARG A 96 -24.63 -16.36 -9.35
N LEU A 97 -23.40 -16.84 -9.47
CA LEU A 97 -22.22 -16.09 -9.05
C LEU A 97 -22.16 -14.75 -9.80
N SER A 98 -22.11 -14.77 -11.13
CA SER A 98 -22.04 -13.56 -11.97
C SER A 98 -23.35 -12.78 -12.04
N SER A 99 -24.49 -13.48 -12.14
CA SER A 99 -25.78 -12.81 -12.36
C SER A 99 -26.38 -12.17 -11.11
N TYR A 100 -26.00 -12.64 -9.91
CA TYR A 100 -26.52 -12.13 -8.64
C TYR A 100 -25.41 -11.75 -7.64
N TRP A 101 -24.56 -12.70 -7.22
CA TRP A 101 -23.69 -12.50 -6.06
C TRP A 101 -22.61 -11.44 -6.29
N PHE A 102 -21.88 -11.48 -7.40
CA PHE A 102 -20.88 -10.45 -7.72
C PHE A 102 -21.52 -9.06 -7.85
N ARG A 103 -22.70 -8.96 -8.49
CA ARG A 103 -23.44 -7.70 -8.60
C ARG A 103 -23.91 -7.19 -7.24
N GLU A 104 -24.33 -8.07 -6.34
CA GLU A 104 -24.73 -7.70 -4.98
C GLU A 104 -23.52 -7.20 -4.18
N LEU A 105 -22.37 -7.87 -4.27
CA LEU A 105 -21.13 -7.43 -3.62
C LEU A 105 -20.69 -6.05 -4.13
N GLN A 106 -20.77 -5.82 -5.43
CA GLN A 106 -20.50 -4.49 -6.04
C GLN A 106 -21.48 -3.42 -5.53
N LYS A 107 -22.79 -3.71 -5.47
CA LYS A 107 -23.79 -2.78 -4.92
C LYS A 107 -23.57 -2.44 -3.45
N LEU A 108 -22.99 -3.38 -2.69
CA LEU A 108 -22.65 -3.18 -1.29
C LEU A 108 -21.29 -2.51 -1.09
N GLU A 109 -20.56 -2.19 -2.17
CA GLU A 109 -19.21 -1.63 -2.17
C GLU A 109 -18.21 -2.52 -1.41
N VAL A 110 -18.38 -3.83 -1.51
CA VAL A 110 -17.47 -4.81 -0.90
C VAL A 110 -16.23 -4.95 -1.77
N THR A 111 -15.12 -4.37 -1.33
CA THR A 111 -13.83 -4.36 -2.05
C THR A 111 -12.85 -5.42 -1.56
N VAL A 112 -13.26 -6.30 -0.64
CA VAL A 112 -12.36 -7.32 -0.07
C VAL A 112 -12.16 -8.51 -1.03
N PRO A 113 -11.08 -9.29 -0.86
CA PRO A 113 -10.84 -10.47 -1.68
C PRO A 113 -11.99 -11.48 -1.62
N ILE A 114 -12.22 -12.16 -2.75
CA ILE A 114 -13.24 -13.18 -2.91
C ILE A 114 -12.56 -14.50 -3.28
N ILE A 115 -12.84 -15.55 -2.51
CA ILE A 115 -12.47 -16.92 -2.83
C ILE A 115 -13.72 -17.62 -3.38
N VAL A 116 -13.69 -18.01 -4.65
CA VAL A 116 -14.82 -18.76 -5.23
C VAL A 116 -14.63 -20.24 -4.94
N VAL A 117 -15.62 -20.87 -4.31
CA VAL A 117 -15.51 -22.26 -3.84
C VAL A 117 -16.59 -23.13 -4.45
N GLY A 118 -16.18 -24.14 -5.21
CA GLY A 118 -17.04 -25.21 -5.70
C GLY A 118 -17.15 -26.32 -4.67
N CYS A 119 -18.26 -26.39 -3.96
CA CYS A 119 -18.49 -27.42 -2.95
C CYS A 119 -19.11 -28.69 -3.56
N LYS A 120 -19.08 -29.80 -2.80
CA LYS A 120 -19.67 -31.09 -3.19
C LYS A 120 -19.04 -31.71 -4.43
N LEU A 121 -17.72 -31.59 -4.55
CA LEU A 121 -16.96 -32.19 -5.64
C LEU A 121 -17.21 -33.71 -5.77
N ASP A 122 -17.49 -34.39 -4.66
CA ASP A 122 -17.85 -35.81 -4.59
C ASP A 122 -19.14 -36.17 -5.33
N LEU A 123 -20.03 -35.19 -5.57
CA LEU A 123 -21.30 -35.39 -6.29
C LEU A 123 -21.24 -34.90 -7.74
N ARG A 124 -20.04 -34.52 -8.23
CA ARG A 124 -19.89 -34.00 -9.59
C ARG A 124 -20.09 -35.11 -10.61
N ASP A 125 -20.88 -34.80 -11.64
CA ASP A 125 -21.05 -35.65 -12.82
C ASP A 125 -19.85 -35.48 -13.76
N GLU A 126 -19.14 -36.58 -14.08
CA GLU A 126 -17.99 -36.59 -14.99
C GLU A 126 -18.37 -36.11 -16.41
N SER A 127 -19.64 -36.25 -16.82
CA SER A 127 -20.10 -35.71 -18.11
C SER A 127 -20.19 -34.19 -18.14
N GLN A 128 -20.17 -33.53 -16.96
CA GLN A 128 -20.16 -32.08 -16.79
C GLN A 128 -18.76 -31.52 -16.53
N GLN A 129 -17.71 -32.36 -16.64
CA GLN A 129 -16.33 -32.05 -16.28
C GLN A 129 -15.62 -31.07 -17.23
N VAL A 130 -16.27 -30.59 -18.29
CA VAL A 130 -15.64 -29.73 -19.31
C VAL A 130 -16.38 -28.39 -19.48
N SER A 131 -15.72 -27.33 -18.98
CA SER A 131 -15.82 -25.88 -19.29
C SER A 131 -15.57 -25.00 -18.06
N LEU A 132 -15.54 -25.60 -16.85
CA LEU A 132 -15.45 -24.84 -15.60
C LEU A 132 -14.10 -24.15 -15.39
N GLU A 133 -12.97 -24.77 -15.74
CA GLU A 133 -11.66 -24.09 -15.70
C GLU A 133 -11.65 -22.83 -16.56
N ARG A 134 -12.27 -22.89 -17.74
CA ARG A 134 -12.40 -21.75 -18.65
C ARG A 134 -13.33 -20.68 -18.06
N LEU A 135 -14.43 -21.08 -17.42
CA LEU A 135 -15.35 -20.18 -16.74
C LEU A 135 -14.72 -19.55 -15.48
N MET A 136 -13.92 -20.30 -14.73
CA MET A 136 -13.15 -19.81 -13.58
C MET A 136 -12.08 -18.82 -14.02
N ALA A 137 -11.39 -19.08 -15.14
CA ALA A 137 -10.49 -18.13 -15.77
C ALA A 137 -11.22 -16.86 -16.21
N GLN A 138 -12.44 -16.99 -16.74
CA GLN A 138 -13.27 -15.82 -17.07
C GLN A 138 -13.66 -15.02 -15.83
N LEU A 139 -14.04 -15.66 -14.73
CA LEU A 139 -14.35 -14.98 -13.47
C LEU A 139 -13.15 -14.20 -12.92
N LEU A 140 -11.95 -14.80 -12.99
CA LEU A 140 -10.69 -14.15 -12.59
C LEU A 140 -10.36 -12.94 -13.48
N GLN A 141 -10.75 -12.97 -14.75
CA GLN A 141 -10.57 -11.83 -15.67
C GLN A 141 -11.64 -10.74 -15.51
N GLU A 142 -12.89 -11.13 -15.25
CA GLU A 142 -14.03 -10.22 -15.16
C GLU A 142 -14.06 -9.47 -13.81
N PHE A 143 -13.67 -10.15 -12.72
CA PHE A 143 -13.79 -9.62 -11.37
C PHE A 143 -12.43 -9.55 -10.67
N LYS A 144 -11.84 -8.33 -10.62
CA LYS A 144 -10.52 -8.07 -10.00
C LYS A 144 -10.39 -8.52 -8.54
N ASN A 145 -11.51 -8.57 -7.80
CA ASN A 145 -11.49 -8.96 -6.38
C ASN A 145 -11.45 -10.48 -6.18
N VAL A 146 -11.59 -11.29 -7.25
CA VAL A 146 -11.47 -12.75 -7.14
C VAL A 146 -10.00 -13.11 -7.01
N ALA A 147 -9.59 -13.58 -5.84
CA ALA A 147 -8.19 -13.92 -5.57
C ALA A 147 -7.84 -15.33 -6.07
N THR A 148 -8.75 -16.29 -5.89
CA THR A 148 -8.60 -17.64 -6.43
C THR A 148 -9.94 -18.36 -6.50
N CYS A 149 -9.98 -19.43 -7.28
CA CYS A 149 -11.10 -20.33 -7.40
C CYS A 149 -10.63 -21.75 -7.03
N ILE A 150 -11.35 -22.44 -6.15
CA ILE A 150 -11.00 -23.77 -5.65
C ILE A 150 -12.23 -24.66 -5.59
N GLU A 151 -12.08 -25.96 -5.86
CA GLU A 151 -13.14 -26.95 -5.64
C GLU A 151 -12.81 -27.75 -4.37
N CYS A 152 -13.82 -28.16 -3.61
CA CYS A 152 -13.65 -28.93 -2.39
C CYS A 152 -14.82 -29.89 -2.15
N SER A 153 -14.60 -30.89 -1.31
CA SER A 153 -15.67 -31.73 -0.78
C SER A 153 -15.59 -31.81 0.74
N ALA A 154 -16.64 -31.33 1.40
CA ALA A 154 -16.79 -31.48 2.84
C ALA A 154 -16.99 -32.96 3.24
N ALA A 155 -17.59 -33.78 2.37
CA ALA A 155 -17.87 -35.18 2.65
C ALA A 155 -16.60 -36.04 2.67
N THR A 156 -15.64 -35.75 1.80
CA THR A 156 -14.35 -36.45 1.74
C THR A 156 -13.22 -35.69 2.43
N LEU A 157 -13.51 -34.51 3.00
CA LEU A 157 -12.54 -33.54 3.54
C LEU A 157 -11.51 -33.02 2.51
N TYR A 158 -11.75 -33.26 1.22
CA TYR A 158 -10.85 -32.86 0.16
C TYR A 158 -10.83 -31.33 -0.01
N GLN A 159 -9.63 -30.75 0.07
CA GLN A 159 -9.35 -29.33 -0.11
C GLN A 159 -10.09 -28.37 0.86
N VAL A 160 -10.65 -28.89 1.96
CA VAL A 160 -11.39 -28.08 2.94
C VAL A 160 -10.46 -27.11 3.69
N PRO A 161 -9.32 -27.53 4.27
CA PRO A 161 -8.36 -26.60 4.87
C PRO A 161 -7.82 -25.55 3.90
N GLU A 162 -7.59 -25.94 2.64
CA GLU A 162 -7.02 -25.11 1.59
C GLU A 162 -7.90 -23.90 1.27
N VAL A 163 -9.23 -24.04 1.34
CA VAL A 163 -10.17 -22.91 1.18
C VAL A 163 -9.85 -21.80 2.19
N PHE A 164 -9.70 -22.15 3.47
CA PHE A 164 -9.47 -21.19 4.54
C PHE A 164 -8.04 -20.67 4.55
N TYR A 165 -7.07 -21.51 4.16
CA TYR A 165 -5.70 -21.10 3.91
C TYR A 165 -5.61 -20.03 2.82
N PHE A 166 -6.24 -20.24 1.66
CA PHE A 166 -6.27 -19.23 0.59
C PHE A 166 -7.03 -17.98 1.00
N ALA A 167 -8.11 -18.11 1.76
CA ALA A 167 -8.84 -16.96 2.29
C ALA A 167 -7.96 -16.10 3.21
N GLN A 168 -7.20 -16.72 4.11
CA GLN A 168 -6.25 -16.01 4.96
C GLN A 168 -5.13 -15.37 4.16
N LYS A 169 -4.51 -16.13 3.23
CA LYS A 169 -3.43 -15.62 2.38
C LYS A 169 -3.85 -14.41 1.58
N ALA A 170 -5.06 -14.40 1.01
CA ALA A 170 -5.54 -13.25 0.24
C ALA A 170 -5.66 -11.96 1.06
N VAL A 171 -5.91 -12.07 2.38
CA VAL A 171 -5.99 -10.92 3.30
C VAL A 171 -4.61 -10.49 3.79
N LEU A 172 -3.79 -11.45 4.18
CA LEU A 172 -2.47 -11.16 4.74
C LEU A 172 -1.52 -10.69 3.63
N HIS A 173 -1.53 -11.34 2.48
CA HIS A 173 -0.55 -11.15 1.41
C HIS A 173 -1.23 -10.72 0.10
N PRO A 174 -1.87 -9.54 0.05
CA PRO A 174 -2.67 -9.12 -1.10
C PRO A 174 -1.79 -8.90 -2.35
N VAL A 175 -2.27 -9.36 -3.51
CA VAL A 175 -1.54 -9.26 -4.78
C VAL A 175 -1.83 -7.96 -5.53
N GLU A 176 -3.05 -7.41 -5.38
CA GLU A 176 -3.51 -6.18 -6.04
C GLU A 176 -2.54 -4.99 -5.93
N PRO A 177 -1.98 -4.62 -4.75
CA PRO A 177 -1.04 -3.52 -4.68
C PRO A 177 0.31 -3.83 -5.36
N LEU A 178 0.64 -5.11 -5.55
CA LEU A 178 1.92 -5.56 -6.11
C LEU A 178 1.90 -5.67 -7.63
N PHE A 179 0.80 -6.18 -8.20
CA PHE A 179 0.72 -6.56 -9.61
C PHE A 179 -0.54 -6.04 -10.27
N ASP A 180 -0.35 -5.41 -11.43
CA ASP A 180 -1.44 -4.99 -12.28
C ASP A 180 -1.73 -6.05 -13.36
N HIS A 181 -2.92 -6.65 -13.27
CA HIS A 181 -3.38 -7.66 -14.22
C HIS A 181 -3.64 -7.10 -15.63
N GLU A 182 -3.87 -5.81 -15.79
CA GLU A 182 -4.08 -5.20 -17.12
C GLU A 182 -2.75 -5.07 -17.88
N SER A 183 -1.73 -4.49 -17.24
CA SER A 183 -0.39 -4.37 -17.83
C SER A 183 0.46 -5.64 -17.74
N GLN A 184 0.01 -6.66 -16.99
CA GLN A 184 0.76 -7.90 -16.70
C GLN A 184 2.15 -7.63 -16.08
N ALA A 185 2.25 -6.54 -15.30
CA ALA A 185 3.48 -6.05 -14.70
C ALA A 185 3.29 -5.69 -13.22
N LEU A 186 4.40 -5.51 -12.51
CA LEU A 186 4.36 -4.94 -11.16
C LEU A 186 3.84 -3.51 -11.22
N THR A 187 3.07 -3.09 -10.22
CA THR A 187 2.58 -1.70 -10.13
C THR A 187 3.75 -0.73 -9.95
N ASP A 188 3.59 0.53 -10.39
CA ASP A 188 4.61 1.57 -10.19
C ASP A 188 4.99 1.72 -8.70
N LYS A 189 3.99 1.66 -7.80
CA LYS A 189 4.21 1.75 -6.35
C LYS A 189 5.10 0.61 -5.86
N CYS A 190 4.85 -0.61 -6.34
CA CYS A 190 5.62 -1.80 -6.01
C CYS A 190 7.06 -1.70 -6.53
N VAL A 191 7.23 -1.25 -7.78
CA VAL A 191 8.56 -1.03 -8.38
C VAL A 191 9.36 0.01 -7.60
N ARG A 192 8.74 1.12 -7.18
CA ARG A 192 9.40 2.15 -6.35
C ARG A 192 9.77 1.63 -4.96
N ALA A 193 8.90 0.83 -4.34
CA ALA A 193 9.19 0.20 -3.06
C ALA A 193 10.40 -0.75 -3.15
N LEU A 194 10.45 -1.60 -4.19
CA LEU A 194 11.60 -2.47 -4.47
C LEU A 194 12.85 -1.67 -4.83
N ARG A 195 12.73 -0.55 -5.55
CA ARG A 195 13.87 0.35 -5.85
C ARG A 195 14.50 0.88 -4.57
N ARG A 196 13.67 1.32 -3.62
CA ARG A 196 14.19 1.75 -2.30
C ARG A 196 14.92 0.62 -1.60
N ILE A 197 14.34 -0.59 -1.60
CA ILE A 197 14.95 -1.75 -0.96
C ILE A 197 16.31 -2.06 -1.59
N PHE A 198 16.37 -2.06 -2.92
CA PHE A 198 17.60 -2.27 -3.68
C PHE A 198 18.69 -1.26 -3.27
N VAL A 199 18.36 0.05 -3.28
CA VAL A 199 19.30 1.12 -2.88
C VAL A 199 19.73 1.01 -1.41
N LEU A 200 18.87 0.49 -0.52
CA LEU A 200 19.26 0.25 0.88
C LEU A 200 20.17 -0.97 1.06
N CYS A 201 20.17 -1.89 0.08
CA CYS A 201 20.99 -3.09 0.08
C CYS A 201 22.33 -2.90 -0.63
N ASP A 202 22.38 -2.02 -1.63
CA ASP A 202 23.58 -1.58 -2.34
C ASP A 202 24.41 -0.67 -1.43
N ARG A 203 25.42 -1.23 -0.76
CA ARG A 203 26.19 -0.53 0.28
C ARG A 203 27.37 0.24 -0.31
N ASP A 204 27.93 -0.24 -1.41
CA ASP A 204 29.02 0.42 -2.12
C ASP A 204 28.52 1.40 -3.20
N MET A 205 27.20 1.46 -3.43
CA MET A 205 26.51 2.37 -4.35
C MET A 205 26.99 2.22 -5.79
N ASP A 206 27.19 0.97 -6.23
CA ASP A 206 27.67 0.64 -7.56
C ASP A 206 26.56 0.25 -8.56
N ASP A 207 25.29 0.45 -8.17
CA ASP A 207 24.07 0.11 -8.92
C ASP A 207 23.90 -1.41 -9.16
N ALA A 208 24.60 -2.24 -8.39
CA ALA A 208 24.45 -3.70 -8.39
C ALA A 208 24.46 -4.26 -6.95
N LEU A 209 23.93 -5.48 -6.79
CA LEU A 209 24.08 -6.24 -5.56
C LEU A 209 25.09 -7.37 -5.79
N ASN A 210 26.24 -7.24 -5.15
CA ASN A 210 27.27 -8.27 -5.17
C ASN A 210 26.87 -9.49 -4.31
N ASP A 211 27.66 -10.57 -4.33
CA ASP A 211 27.32 -11.81 -3.62
C ASP A 211 27.18 -11.61 -2.09
N ALA A 212 27.99 -10.72 -1.52
CA ALA A 212 27.95 -10.45 -0.08
C ALA A 212 26.68 -9.67 0.31
N GLU A 213 26.28 -8.69 -0.50
CA GLU A 213 25.05 -7.92 -0.29
C GLU A 213 23.80 -8.75 -0.52
N LEU A 214 23.80 -9.62 -1.53
CA LEU A 214 22.72 -10.58 -1.77
C LEU A 214 22.57 -11.57 -0.61
N SER A 215 23.69 -12.07 -0.08
CA SER A 215 23.65 -12.96 1.09
C SER A 215 23.13 -12.23 2.34
N ASP A 216 23.58 -11.00 2.58
CA ASP A 216 23.10 -10.17 3.70
C ASP A 216 21.61 -9.84 3.57
N PHE A 217 21.15 -9.48 2.36
CA PHE A 217 19.73 -9.28 2.07
C PHE A 217 18.88 -10.51 2.41
N GLN A 218 19.36 -11.71 2.05
CA GLN A 218 18.67 -12.97 2.32
C GLN A 218 18.63 -13.30 3.82
N VAL A 219 19.74 -13.14 4.52
CA VAL A 219 19.79 -13.31 5.98
C VAL A 219 18.83 -12.35 6.67
N ARG A 220 18.78 -11.09 6.25
CA ARG A 220 17.87 -10.08 6.79
C ARG A 220 16.41 -10.44 6.56
N CYS A 221 16.02 -10.81 5.34
CA CYS A 221 14.60 -11.03 5.00
C CYS A 221 14.08 -12.40 5.43
N PHE A 222 14.92 -13.43 5.42
CA PHE A 222 14.48 -14.84 5.55
C PHE A 222 15.19 -15.61 6.65
N ASN A 223 16.11 -14.98 7.40
CA ASN A 223 16.92 -15.62 8.45
C ASN A 223 17.73 -16.83 7.95
N ALA A 224 18.02 -16.90 6.64
CA ALA A 224 18.79 -17.96 6.03
C ALA A 224 19.69 -17.37 4.92
N PRO A 225 21.01 -17.65 4.91
CA PRO A 225 21.86 -17.26 3.81
C PRO A 225 21.60 -18.16 2.59
N LEU A 226 21.79 -17.62 1.38
CA LEU A 226 21.90 -18.44 0.19
C LEU A 226 23.30 -19.04 0.10
N GLU A 227 23.38 -20.33 -0.23
CA GLU A 227 24.66 -20.95 -0.57
C GLU A 227 25.14 -20.44 -1.94
N LEU A 228 26.46 -20.33 -2.14
CA LEU A 228 27.05 -19.84 -3.40
C LEU A 228 26.50 -20.52 -4.67
N PRO A 229 26.25 -21.84 -4.70
CA PRO A 229 25.63 -22.49 -5.87
C PRO A 229 24.22 -21.96 -6.17
N GLN A 230 23.41 -21.69 -5.13
CA GLN A 230 22.05 -21.20 -5.29
C GLN A 230 22.04 -19.77 -5.85
N ILE A 231 23.01 -18.93 -5.44
CA ILE A 231 23.18 -17.58 -6.00
C ILE A 231 23.55 -17.67 -7.48
N ALA A 232 24.44 -18.58 -7.86
CA ALA A 232 24.82 -18.80 -9.25
C ALA A 232 23.65 -19.29 -10.12
N ASP A 233 22.81 -20.18 -9.60
CA ASP A 233 21.60 -20.64 -10.29
C ASP A 233 20.60 -19.50 -10.51
N VAL A 234 20.33 -18.69 -9.48
CA VAL A 234 19.46 -17.51 -9.59
C VAL A 234 20.02 -16.54 -10.64
N LYS A 235 21.33 -16.28 -10.61
CA LYS A 235 21.98 -15.41 -11.59
C LYS A 235 21.85 -15.96 -13.01
N THR A 236 22.03 -17.26 -13.20
CA THR A 236 21.91 -17.90 -14.51
C THR A 236 20.51 -17.74 -15.09
N VAL A 237 19.48 -17.94 -14.26
CA VAL A 237 18.07 -17.76 -14.67
C VAL A 237 17.80 -16.29 -15.04
N VAL A 238 18.27 -15.34 -14.22
CA VAL A 238 18.10 -13.90 -14.51
C VAL A 238 18.78 -13.52 -15.83
N GLN A 239 20.02 -13.96 -16.06
CA GLN A 239 20.79 -13.62 -17.26
C GLN A 239 20.13 -14.15 -18.55
N GLN A 240 19.43 -15.29 -18.47
CA GLN A 240 18.73 -15.89 -19.60
C GLN A 240 17.49 -15.08 -20.01
N ASP A 241 16.71 -14.63 -19.04
CA ASP A 241 15.44 -13.95 -19.30
C ASP A 241 15.57 -12.41 -19.38
N VAL A 242 16.55 -11.84 -18.67
CA VAL A 242 16.83 -10.40 -18.59
C VAL A 242 18.34 -10.18 -18.72
N PRO A 243 18.88 -10.00 -19.94
CA PRO A 243 20.31 -9.87 -20.16
C PRO A 243 20.98 -8.72 -19.39
N GLU A 244 20.27 -7.61 -19.22
CA GLU A 244 20.70 -6.45 -18.42
C GLU A 244 20.52 -6.63 -16.90
N GLY A 245 19.95 -7.77 -16.48
CA GLY A 245 19.66 -8.08 -15.08
C GLY A 245 20.90 -8.39 -14.24
N ILE A 246 22.05 -8.64 -14.88
CA ILE A 246 23.34 -8.89 -14.25
C ILE A 246 24.42 -8.13 -15.01
N ASN A 247 25.38 -7.58 -14.27
CA ASN A 247 26.57 -6.93 -14.81
C ASN A 247 27.85 -7.49 -14.15
N SER A 248 28.99 -6.82 -14.36
CA SER A 248 30.28 -7.21 -13.78
C SER A 248 30.33 -7.10 -12.25
N HIS A 249 29.45 -6.29 -11.65
CA HIS A 249 29.42 -6.01 -10.22
C HIS A 249 28.43 -6.93 -9.48
N GLY A 250 27.34 -7.32 -10.13
CA GLY A 250 26.38 -8.24 -9.55
C GLY A 250 24.99 -8.19 -10.18
N LEU A 251 23.97 -8.41 -9.34
CA LEU A 251 22.57 -8.35 -9.74
C LEU A 251 22.12 -6.89 -9.83
N THR A 252 21.67 -6.45 -11.00
CA THR A 252 21.19 -5.08 -11.20
C THR A 252 19.73 -4.94 -10.78
N PHE A 253 19.22 -3.71 -10.70
CA PHE A 253 17.82 -3.46 -10.35
C PHE A 253 16.80 -4.17 -11.28
N PRO A 254 16.96 -4.19 -12.63
CA PRO A 254 16.11 -5.00 -13.51
C PRO A 254 16.08 -6.50 -13.14
N GLY A 255 17.23 -7.08 -12.79
CA GLY A 255 17.32 -8.47 -12.34
C GLY A 255 16.63 -8.70 -11.00
N PHE A 256 16.78 -7.75 -10.07
CA PHE A 256 16.09 -7.77 -8.78
C PHE A 256 14.57 -7.73 -8.92
N LEU A 257 14.04 -6.89 -9.82
CA LEU A 257 12.61 -6.87 -10.15
C LEU A 257 12.14 -8.19 -10.76
N TYR A 258 12.93 -8.76 -11.67
CA TYR A 258 12.60 -10.02 -12.34
C TYR A 258 12.42 -11.16 -11.34
N ILE A 259 13.36 -11.33 -10.39
CA ILE A 259 13.29 -12.35 -9.34
C ILE A 259 11.98 -12.23 -8.54
N HIS A 260 11.66 -11.02 -8.09
CA HIS A 260 10.47 -10.76 -7.29
C HIS A 260 9.18 -11.01 -8.08
N ASN A 261 9.11 -10.56 -9.34
CA ASN A 261 7.98 -10.83 -10.22
C ASN A 261 7.82 -12.34 -10.51
N MET A 262 8.93 -13.07 -10.67
CA MET A 262 8.92 -14.52 -10.85
C MET A 262 8.29 -15.24 -9.64
N PHE A 263 8.67 -14.88 -8.41
CA PHE A 263 8.07 -15.47 -7.20
C PHE A 263 6.58 -15.20 -7.09
N LEU A 264 6.15 -13.98 -7.43
CA LEU A 264 4.74 -13.61 -7.42
C LEU A 264 3.94 -14.45 -8.43
N ARG A 265 4.46 -14.62 -9.65
CA ARG A 265 3.84 -15.44 -10.70
C ARG A 265 3.80 -16.93 -10.39
N LYS A 266 4.73 -17.44 -9.57
CA LYS A 266 4.72 -18.83 -9.06
C LYS A 266 3.71 -19.06 -7.94
N GLY A 267 2.94 -18.04 -7.54
CA GLY A 267 1.91 -18.16 -6.51
C GLY A 267 2.45 -18.05 -5.08
N ASN A 268 3.63 -17.45 -4.89
CA ASN A 268 4.27 -17.28 -3.59
C ASN A 268 4.35 -15.78 -3.18
N PRO A 269 3.21 -15.08 -3.00
CA PRO A 269 3.22 -13.69 -2.59
C PRO A 269 3.80 -13.47 -1.19
N GLU A 270 3.81 -14.49 -0.32
CA GLU A 270 4.35 -14.42 1.03
C GLU A 270 5.85 -14.07 1.06
N THR A 271 6.64 -14.63 0.14
CA THR A 271 8.08 -14.37 0.06
C THR A 271 8.32 -12.92 -0.34
N PHE A 272 7.49 -12.40 -1.25
CA PHE A 272 7.52 -11.00 -1.68
C PHE A 272 7.15 -10.07 -0.51
N TRP A 273 6.06 -10.37 0.19
CA TRP A 273 5.60 -9.58 1.31
C TRP A 273 6.54 -9.65 2.52
N ALA A 274 7.24 -10.77 2.74
CA ALA A 274 8.26 -10.87 3.78
C ALA A 274 9.36 -9.82 3.58
N VAL A 275 9.85 -9.66 2.35
CA VAL A 275 10.81 -8.61 1.99
C VAL A 275 10.23 -7.23 2.26
N LEU A 276 9.06 -6.91 1.72
CA LEU A 276 8.42 -5.60 1.90
C LEU A 276 8.21 -5.25 3.39
N ARG A 277 7.71 -6.20 4.18
CA ARG A 277 7.44 -6.01 5.61
C ARG A 277 8.71 -5.85 6.43
N TYR A 278 9.79 -6.55 6.08
CA TYR A 278 11.09 -6.38 6.72
C TYR A 278 11.58 -4.92 6.59
N PHE A 279 11.39 -4.32 5.41
CA PHE A 279 11.74 -2.92 5.14
C PHE A 279 10.68 -1.90 5.58
N GLY A 280 9.68 -2.35 6.36
CA GLY A 280 8.72 -1.50 7.05
C GLY A 280 7.46 -1.16 6.26
N TYR A 281 7.23 -1.78 5.09
CA TYR A 281 6.03 -1.53 4.30
C TYR A 281 4.79 -2.25 4.86
N ASP A 282 3.64 -1.61 4.68
CA ASP A 282 2.31 -2.18 4.88
C ASP A 282 1.67 -2.65 3.56
N ASN A 283 0.42 -3.13 3.67
CA ASN A 283 -0.35 -3.63 2.53
C ASN A 283 -0.69 -2.55 1.49
N ASP A 284 -0.56 -1.27 1.83
CA ASP A 284 -0.76 -0.13 0.91
C ASP A 284 0.58 0.36 0.31
N LEU A 285 1.66 -0.40 0.56
CA LEU A 285 3.05 -0.07 0.19
C LEU A 285 3.52 1.27 0.78
N LYS A 286 3.02 1.62 1.97
CA LYS A 286 3.48 2.77 2.75
C LYS A 286 4.25 2.30 3.97
N LEU A 287 5.14 3.16 4.51
CA LEU A 287 5.87 2.83 5.73
C LEU A 287 4.88 2.82 6.91
N LYS A 288 4.92 1.74 7.70
CA LYS A 288 4.09 1.61 8.90
C LYS A 288 4.39 2.75 9.89
N ASP A 289 3.36 3.19 10.62
CA ASP A 289 3.46 4.26 11.63
C ASP A 289 4.58 4.03 12.66
N ASN A 290 4.87 2.77 13.02
CA ASN A 290 5.94 2.43 13.96
C ASN A 290 7.35 2.80 13.46
N PHE A 291 7.52 2.97 12.14
CA PHE A 291 8.77 3.45 11.53
C PHE A 291 8.81 4.98 11.43
N LEU A 292 7.76 5.68 11.85
CA LEU A 292 7.61 7.14 11.75
C LEU A 292 7.51 7.76 13.17
N PRO A 293 8.64 7.92 13.88
CA PRO A 293 8.69 8.51 15.22
C PRO A 293 8.44 10.02 15.20
N VAL A 294 7.22 10.43 14.87
CA VAL A 294 6.82 11.84 14.82
C VAL A 294 6.64 12.38 16.24
N PRO A 295 7.26 13.53 16.57
CA PRO A 295 7.12 14.11 17.90
C PRO A 295 5.70 14.64 18.13
N SER A 296 5.13 14.31 19.29
CA SER A 296 3.77 14.71 19.65
C SER A 296 3.70 16.14 20.17
N LYS A 297 2.69 16.90 19.75
CA LYS A 297 2.38 18.23 20.29
C LYS A 297 1.78 18.09 21.69
N THR A 298 2.23 18.90 22.64
CA THR A 298 1.66 18.96 24.02
C THR A 298 0.65 20.08 24.19
N ALA A 299 0.53 20.97 23.21
CA ALA A 299 -0.41 22.08 23.20
C ALA A 299 -0.77 22.47 21.75
N PRO A 300 -2.00 23.00 21.54
CA PRO A 300 -2.48 23.37 20.21
C PRO A 300 -1.74 24.56 19.58
N ASP A 301 -1.05 25.38 20.38
CA ASP A 301 -0.28 26.52 19.90
C ASP A 301 1.17 26.17 19.49
N GLN A 302 1.53 24.89 19.47
CA GLN A 302 2.82 24.38 18.98
C GLN A 302 2.74 23.98 17.50
N SER A 303 3.86 24.12 16.79
CA SER A 303 4.06 23.66 15.41
C SER A 303 5.16 22.61 15.35
N VAL A 304 5.17 21.81 14.30
CA VAL A 304 6.30 20.91 13.97
C VAL A 304 7.08 21.55 12.83
N GLU A 305 8.41 21.53 12.94
CA GLU A 305 9.33 22.09 11.95
C GLU A 305 10.46 21.10 11.69
N LEU A 306 11.11 21.20 10.53
CA LEU A 306 12.36 20.50 10.24
C LEU A 306 13.49 21.04 11.12
N THR A 307 14.40 20.16 11.53
CA THR A 307 15.65 20.56 12.20
C THR A 307 16.68 21.09 11.20
N GLY A 308 17.72 21.77 11.70
CA GLY A 308 18.80 22.25 10.86
C GLY A 308 19.50 21.12 10.09
N GLU A 309 19.70 19.98 10.74
CA GLU A 309 20.27 18.76 10.12
C GLU A 309 19.41 18.24 8.97
N ALA A 310 18.09 18.16 9.15
CA ALA A 310 17.17 17.74 8.09
C ALA A 310 17.18 18.74 6.92
N VAL A 311 17.24 20.04 7.20
CA VAL A 311 17.33 21.07 6.15
C VAL A 311 18.67 21.01 5.42
N GLU A 312 19.79 20.75 6.10
CA GLU A 312 21.11 20.57 5.48
C GLU A 312 21.15 19.34 4.57
N PHE A 313 20.54 18.23 5.00
CA PHE A 313 20.35 17.05 4.17
C PHE A 313 19.55 17.39 2.89
N LEU A 314 18.42 18.07 3.04
CA LEU A 314 17.59 18.50 1.90
C LEU A 314 18.35 19.43 0.93
N ASN A 315 19.20 20.31 1.45
CA ASN A 315 20.10 21.13 0.62
C ASN A 315 21.11 20.25 -0.17
N GLY A 316 21.63 19.19 0.46
CA GLY A 316 22.50 18.22 -0.19
C GLY A 316 21.79 17.49 -1.34
N ILE A 317 20.57 17.00 -1.09
CA ILE A 317 19.74 16.34 -2.09
C ILE A 317 19.40 17.27 -3.26
N PHE A 318 19.04 18.52 -2.99
CA PHE A 318 18.78 19.51 -4.05
C PHE A 318 19.99 19.66 -4.98
N ARG A 319 21.20 19.78 -4.42
CA ARG A 319 22.44 19.91 -5.22
C ARG A 319 22.78 18.64 -6.00
N LEU A 320 22.37 17.47 -5.52
CA LEU A 320 22.57 16.20 -6.21
C LEU A 320 21.63 16.08 -7.42
N LEU A 321 20.40 16.59 -7.28
CA LEU A 321 19.37 16.55 -8.32
C LEU A 321 19.53 17.65 -9.38
N ASP A 322 20.06 18.82 -9.00
CA ASP A 322 20.39 19.96 -9.88
C ASP A 322 21.61 19.62 -10.76
N THR A 323 21.38 18.77 -11.75
CA THR A 323 22.46 18.19 -12.58
C THR A 323 23.09 19.22 -13.53
N ASP A 324 22.31 20.20 -13.98
CA ASP A 324 22.76 21.29 -14.84
C ASP A 324 23.21 22.55 -14.07
N LYS A 325 23.08 22.54 -12.74
CA LYS A 325 23.57 23.57 -11.81
C LYS A 325 22.92 24.93 -12.06
N ASP A 326 21.66 24.93 -12.48
CA ASP A 326 20.88 26.15 -12.77
C ASP A 326 20.21 26.73 -11.51
N ARG A 327 20.39 26.06 -10.34
CA ARG A 327 19.79 26.39 -9.04
C ARG A 327 18.27 26.27 -9.02
N ALA A 328 17.71 25.51 -9.94
CA ALA A 328 16.32 25.14 -9.98
C ALA A 328 16.20 23.63 -10.29
N LEU A 329 15.04 23.05 -10.00
CA LEU A 329 14.75 21.67 -10.35
C LEU A 329 13.66 21.64 -11.40
N LYS A 330 13.94 20.95 -12.51
CA LYS A 330 12.97 20.65 -13.55
C LYS A 330 11.95 19.63 -13.03
N PRO A 331 10.75 19.57 -13.62
CA PRO A 331 9.74 18.56 -13.25
C PRO A 331 10.30 17.13 -13.25
N SER A 332 11.13 16.76 -14.24
CA SER A 332 11.78 15.45 -14.31
C SER A 332 12.79 15.19 -13.20
N GLU A 333 13.41 16.22 -12.62
CA GLU A 333 14.34 16.08 -11.49
C GLU A 333 13.59 15.98 -10.17
N VAL A 334 12.45 16.68 -10.05
CA VAL A 334 11.51 16.48 -8.93
C VAL A 334 10.90 15.08 -8.97
N ASP A 335 10.63 14.51 -10.14
CA ASP A 335 10.17 13.12 -10.26
C ASP A 335 11.23 12.12 -9.78
N LYS A 336 12.52 12.40 -10.03
CA LYS A 336 13.64 11.58 -9.53
C LYS A 336 13.75 11.63 -8.00
N LEU A 337 13.45 12.75 -7.37
CA LEU A 337 13.47 12.88 -5.90
C LEU A 337 12.61 11.81 -5.23
N PHE A 338 11.41 11.56 -5.77
CA PHE A 338 10.44 10.63 -5.19
C PHE A 338 10.43 9.26 -5.86
N CYS A 339 11.50 8.89 -6.60
CA CYS A 339 11.56 7.60 -7.29
C CYS A 339 11.60 6.38 -6.34
N THR A 340 11.91 6.58 -5.07
CA THR A 340 11.90 5.58 -3.98
C THR A 340 10.73 5.74 -3.03
N ALA A 341 9.87 6.75 -3.24
CA ALA A 341 8.63 6.95 -2.49
C ALA A 341 7.46 6.27 -3.24
N PRO A 342 6.38 5.84 -2.56
CA PRO A 342 5.24 5.22 -3.21
C PRO A 342 4.60 6.14 -4.25
N GLU A 343 4.46 7.41 -3.91
CA GLU A 343 3.90 8.47 -4.74
C GLU A 343 4.58 9.80 -4.45
N SER A 344 4.59 10.71 -5.43
CA SER A 344 5.06 12.08 -5.19
C SER A 344 4.02 12.81 -4.34
N PRO A 345 4.37 13.30 -3.15
CA PRO A 345 3.43 14.04 -2.31
C PRO A 345 3.06 15.40 -2.91
N TRP A 346 3.76 15.87 -3.94
CA TRP A 346 3.61 17.24 -4.46
C TRP A 346 2.72 17.36 -5.71
N ASN A 347 2.26 16.24 -6.25
CA ASN A 347 1.46 16.23 -7.48
C ASN A 347 0.00 16.65 -7.22
N ASP A 348 -0.50 16.38 -6.03
CA ASP A 348 -1.90 16.61 -5.65
C ASP A 348 -2.05 17.78 -4.66
N ALA A 349 -3.28 18.29 -4.53
CA ALA A 349 -3.61 19.26 -3.49
C ALA A 349 -3.39 18.65 -2.09
N PRO A 350 -2.90 19.42 -1.10
CA PRO A 350 -2.72 20.87 -1.09
C PRO A 350 -1.34 21.34 -1.58
N TYR A 351 -0.51 20.46 -2.14
CA TYR A 351 0.91 20.71 -2.40
C TYR A 351 1.20 21.14 -3.84
N ASN A 352 0.25 20.92 -4.75
CA ASN A 352 0.42 21.27 -6.14
C ASN A 352 0.50 22.80 -6.34
N ASN A 353 1.60 23.25 -6.95
CA ASN A 353 1.78 24.64 -7.37
C ASN A 353 1.61 25.68 -6.25
N VAL A 354 2.11 25.40 -5.05
CA VAL A 354 1.98 26.28 -3.85
C VAL A 354 3.24 27.03 -3.47
N THR A 355 4.33 26.85 -4.21
CA THR A 355 5.63 27.45 -3.93
C THR A 355 6.13 28.31 -5.09
N GLU A 356 7.13 29.14 -4.79
CA GLU A 356 7.81 29.94 -5.79
C GLU A 356 8.44 29.06 -6.86
N ARG A 357 8.24 29.45 -8.11
CA ARG A 357 8.84 28.81 -9.28
C ARG A 357 9.47 29.88 -10.17
N THR A 358 10.47 29.48 -10.94
CA THR A 358 11.10 30.34 -11.94
C THR A 358 10.14 30.62 -13.09
N ASP A 359 10.49 31.57 -13.97
CA ASP A 359 9.71 31.88 -15.17
C ASP A 359 9.52 30.66 -16.11
N MET A 360 10.41 29.67 -16.00
CA MET A 360 10.37 28.41 -16.75
C MET A 360 9.58 27.30 -16.03
N ASP A 361 8.88 27.63 -14.95
CA ASP A 361 8.13 26.72 -14.08
C ASP A 361 9.02 25.71 -13.32
N TYR A 362 10.29 26.04 -13.10
CA TYR A 362 11.22 25.20 -12.34
C TYR A 362 11.18 25.55 -10.85
N MET A 363 11.41 24.56 -9.99
CA MET A 363 11.37 24.74 -8.55
C MET A 363 12.72 25.29 -8.04
N SER A 364 12.74 26.53 -7.55
CA SER A 364 13.96 27.10 -6.95
C SER A 364 14.30 26.42 -5.63
N LEU A 365 15.53 26.59 -5.13
CA LEU A 365 15.91 26.09 -3.80
C LEU A 365 14.99 26.61 -2.69
N ASN A 366 14.58 27.88 -2.77
CA ASN A 366 13.63 28.48 -1.81
C ASN A 366 12.25 27.85 -1.93
N GLY A 367 11.76 27.63 -3.15
CA GLY A 367 10.51 26.92 -3.40
C GLY A 367 10.55 25.49 -2.85
N PHE A 368 11.66 24.77 -3.09
CA PHE A 368 11.89 23.41 -2.61
C PHE A 368 11.84 23.32 -1.08
N LEU A 369 12.61 24.15 -0.37
CA LEU A 369 12.61 24.16 1.10
C LEU A 369 11.27 24.62 1.68
N SER A 370 10.61 25.58 1.03
CA SER A 370 9.27 26.05 1.42
C SER A 370 8.22 24.95 1.26
N GLN A 371 8.34 24.11 0.24
CA GLN A 371 7.46 22.97 -0.02
C GLN A 371 7.58 21.92 1.11
N TRP A 372 8.82 21.59 1.48
CA TRP A 372 9.09 20.69 2.60
C TRP A 372 8.58 21.26 3.93
N ALA A 373 8.79 22.56 4.18
CA ALA A 373 8.29 23.23 5.38
C ALA A 373 6.76 23.23 5.47
N LEU A 374 6.07 23.48 4.35
CA LEU A 374 4.61 23.40 4.28
C LEU A 374 4.10 21.99 4.56
N MET A 375 4.70 20.98 3.93
CA MET A 375 4.36 19.57 4.17
C MET A 375 4.56 19.21 5.63
N THR A 376 5.65 19.67 6.26
CA THR A 376 5.93 19.41 7.69
C THR A 376 4.90 20.04 8.61
N LEU A 377 4.41 21.22 8.24
CA LEU A 377 3.41 21.94 9.03
C LEU A 377 2.03 21.27 8.98
N LEU A 378 1.63 20.81 7.79
CA LEU A 378 0.32 20.21 7.54
C LEU A 378 0.27 18.73 7.90
N ASP A 379 1.29 17.96 7.49
CA ASP A 379 1.38 16.51 7.64
C ASP A 379 2.82 16.08 8.00
N PRO A 380 3.19 16.18 9.30
CA PRO A 380 4.50 15.74 9.77
C PRO A 380 4.82 14.26 9.52
N PRO A 381 3.87 13.29 9.70
CA PRO A 381 4.09 11.89 9.32
C PRO A 381 4.46 11.70 7.84
N CYS A 382 3.74 12.35 6.92
CA CYS A 382 4.05 12.29 5.49
C CYS A 382 5.44 12.84 5.19
N THR A 383 5.84 13.94 5.87
CA THR A 383 7.18 14.51 5.73
C THR A 383 8.26 13.54 6.18
N LEU A 384 8.10 12.94 7.37
CA LEU A 384 9.07 12.01 7.91
C LEU A 384 9.20 10.75 7.03
N ALA A 385 8.08 10.23 6.53
CA ALA A 385 8.08 9.10 5.60
C ALA A 385 8.85 9.44 4.32
N ASN A 386 8.61 10.62 3.73
CA ASN A 386 9.32 11.05 2.52
C ASN A 386 10.81 11.32 2.76
N LEU A 387 11.22 11.84 3.91
CA LEU A 387 12.64 11.93 4.27
C LEU A 387 13.30 10.54 4.30
N ILE A 388 12.62 9.55 4.88
CA ILE A 388 13.09 8.17 4.92
C ILE A 388 13.12 7.54 3.52
N TYR A 389 12.16 7.87 2.65
CA TYR A 389 12.13 7.37 1.27
C TYR A 389 13.32 7.87 0.46
N ILE A 390 13.66 9.15 0.58
CA ILE A 390 14.77 9.77 -0.16
C ILE A 390 16.16 9.52 0.46
N GLY A 391 16.26 8.66 1.48
CA GLY A 391 17.53 8.21 2.04
C GLY A 391 18.11 9.09 3.15
N TYR A 392 17.27 9.70 3.99
CA TYR A 392 17.74 10.40 5.19
C TYR A 392 18.57 9.46 6.08
N SER A 393 19.85 9.78 6.24
CA SER A 393 20.84 8.96 6.96
C SER A 393 20.93 9.27 8.46
N GLY A 394 20.37 10.39 8.90
CA GLY A 394 20.29 10.78 10.31
C GLY A 394 19.23 10.00 11.07
N ASN A 395 19.12 10.26 12.38
CA ASN A 395 18.06 9.67 13.20
C ASN A 395 16.68 10.25 12.81
N PRO A 396 15.72 9.45 12.30
CA PRO A 396 14.41 9.95 11.90
C PRO A 396 13.66 10.68 13.03
N ALA A 397 13.83 10.25 14.28
CA ALA A 397 13.19 10.89 15.43
C ALA A 397 13.72 12.31 15.71
N ALA A 398 14.92 12.63 15.22
CA ALA A 398 15.56 13.93 15.38
C ALA A 398 15.39 14.85 14.14
N ALA A 399 14.78 14.36 13.05
CA ALA A 399 14.56 15.15 11.85
C ALA A 399 13.51 16.26 12.05
N LEU A 400 12.58 16.04 12.99
CA LEU A 400 11.48 16.95 13.31
C LEU A 400 11.60 17.49 14.73
N ARG A 401 11.32 18.78 14.91
CA ARG A 401 11.25 19.43 16.21
C ARG A 401 9.87 20.04 16.46
N VAL A 402 9.41 19.97 17.71
CA VAL A 402 8.19 20.67 18.15
C VAL A 402 8.59 22.03 18.72
N THR A 403 7.98 23.10 18.20
CA THR A 403 8.24 24.45 18.67
C THR A 403 7.68 24.67 20.07
N ARG A 404 8.29 25.57 20.83
CA ARG A 404 7.75 25.97 22.14
C ARG A 404 6.39 26.68 21.96
N ARG A 405 5.58 26.67 23.02
CA ARG A 405 4.25 27.29 23.02
C ARG A 405 4.32 28.77 22.62
N ARG A 406 3.41 29.21 21.75
CA ARG A 406 3.33 30.60 21.28
C ARG A 406 3.08 31.58 22.43
N SER A 407 2.36 31.13 23.46
CA SER A 407 2.19 31.89 24.71
C SER A 407 3.50 32.25 25.41
N VAL A 408 4.52 31.38 25.33
CA VAL A 408 5.86 31.64 25.89
C VAL A 408 6.63 32.63 25.00
N ASP A 409 6.56 32.47 23.68
CA ASP A 409 7.15 33.42 22.72
C ASP A 409 6.64 34.84 22.95
N ARG A 410 5.32 34.99 23.11
CA ARG A 410 4.68 36.29 23.37
C ARG A 410 5.12 36.91 24.70
N LYS A 411 5.31 36.11 25.74
CA LYS A 411 5.82 36.60 27.03
C LYS A 411 7.27 37.07 26.94
N LYS A 412 8.10 36.34 26.17
CA LYS A 412 9.53 36.65 25.99
C LYS A 412 9.81 37.69 24.90
N GLN A 413 8.82 38.03 24.06
CA GLN A 413 8.98 38.87 22.88
C GLN A 413 10.10 38.39 21.93
N THR A 414 10.36 37.08 21.93
CA THR A 414 11.35 36.41 21.08
C THR A 414 10.76 35.09 20.59
N THR A 415 11.16 34.62 19.42
CA THR A 415 10.73 33.33 18.89
C THR A 415 11.88 32.65 18.16
N GLU A 416 11.90 31.32 18.23
CA GLU A 416 12.85 30.44 17.54
C GLU A 416 12.18 29.72 16.35
N ARG A 417 10.93 30.10 16.04
CA ARG A 417 10.15 29.55 14.94
C ARG A 417 10.68 30.08 13.63
N ASN A 418 10.82 29.17 12.68
CA ASN A 418 11.20 29.52 11.31
C ASN A 418 9.98 29.54 10.37
N VAL A 419 8.88 28.91 10.77
CA VAL A 419 7.67 28.79 9.94
C VAL A 419 6.50 29.53 10.58
N PHE A 420 5.91 30.47 9.84
CA PHE A 420 4.76 31.25 10.28
C PHE A 420 3.56 30.99 9.38
N GLN A 421 2.46 30.52 9.98
CA GLN A 421 1.20 30.32 9.28
C GLN A 421 0.36 31.60 9.36
N CYS A 422 0.02 32.17 8.21
CA CYS A 422 -0.87 33.33 8.07
C CYS A 422 -2.17 32.90 7.40
N TYR A 423 -3.31 33.17 8.04
CA TYR A 423 -4.62 32.92 7.44
C TYR A 423 -5.14 34.20 6.79
N VAL A 424 -5.51 34.11 5.51
CA VAL A 424 -6.04 35.22 4.72
C VAL A 424 -7.56 35.06 4.56
N PHE A 425 -8.33 35.85 5.32
CA PHE A 425 -9.79 35.87 5.26
C PHE A 425 -10.31 37.19 4.70
N GLY A 426 -11.50 37.17 4.09
CA GLY A 426 -12.11 38.34 3.48
C GLY A 426 -13.26 37.98 2.56
N SER A 427 -14.06 38.98 2.17
CA SER A 427 -15.23 38.82 1.30
C SER A 427 -14.85 38.27 -0.09
N LYS A 428 -15.86 37.83 -0.84
CA LYS A 428 -15.71 37.50 -2.27
C LYS A 428 -15.13 38.72 -3.00
N ASN A 429 -14.21 38.49 -3.93
CA ASN A 429 -13.52 39.53 -4.72
C ASN A 429 -12.57 40.46 -3.94
N ALA A 430 -12.27 40.19 -2.66
CA ALA A 430 -11.31 40.99 -1.88
C ALA A 430 -9.82 40.81 -2.30
N GLY A 431 -9.52 40.11 -3.39
CA GLY A 431 -8.14 39.91 -3.85
C GLY A 431 -7.32 38.86 -3.09
N LYS A 432 -7.94 38.01 -2.26
CA LYS A 432 -7.25 36.99 -1.45
C LYS A 432 -6.31 36.09 -2.25
N SER A 433 -6.79 35.50 -3.36
CA SER A 433 -5.96 34.62 -4.20
C SER A 433 -4.83 35.39 -4.87
N ALA A 434 -5.09 36.62 -5.33
CA ALA A 434 -4.06 37.47 -5.91
C ALA A 434 -2.94 37.81 -4.89
N LEU A 435 -3.27 37.95 -3.60
CA LEU A 435 -2.27 38.15 -2.55
C LEU A 435 -1.38 36.92 -2.37
N LEU A 436 -1.95 35.71 -2.42
CA LEU A 436 -1.19 34.45 -2.38
C LEU A 436 -0.31 34.30 -3.62
N ASP A 437 -0.84 34.57 -4.81
CA ASP A 437 -0.10 34.50 -6.06
C ASP A 437 1.05 35.53 -6.10
N ALA A 438 0.83 36.74 -5.58
CA ALA A 438 1.86 37.76 -5.45
C ALA A 438 3.01 37.34 -4.51
N LEU A 439 2.72 36.61 -3.42
CA LEU A 439 3.75 36.05 -2.53
C LEU A 439 4.65 35.04 -3.27
N LEU A 440 4.13 34.37 -4.29
CA LEU A 440 4.86 33.41 -5.13
C LEU A 440 5.49 34.08 -6.37
N GLY A 441 5.46 35.40 -6.49
CA GLY A 441 6.01 36.15 -7.62
C GLY A 441 5.18 36.07 -8.91
N ARG A 442 3.93 35.57 -8.85
CA ARG A 442 3.08 35.38 -10.03
C ARG A 442 2.41 36.69 -10.47
N PRO A 443 2.21 36.90 -11.79
CA PRO A 443 1.53 38.08 -12.28
C PRO A 443 0.05 38.10 -11.88
N PHE A 444 -0.49 39.30 -11.70
CA PHE A 444 -1.92 39.48 -11.43
C PHE A 444 -2.76 39.02 -12.63
N SER A 445 -3.79 38.22 -12.35
CA SER A 445 -4.77 37.78 -13.36
C SER A 445 -6.11 38.48 -13.16
N ASN A 446 -6.68 39.02 -14.23
CA ASN A 446 -8.03 39.60 -14.25
C ASN A 446 -9.14 38.55 -14.19
N ASN A 447 -8.81 37.26 -14.39
CA ASN A 447 -9.80 36.18 -14.41
C ASN A 447 -10.17 35.78 -12.98
N TYR A 448 -11.42 36.02 -12.61
CA TYR A 448 -11.92 35.62 -11.29
C TYR A 448 -12.28 34.14 -11.27
N THR A 449 -11.52 33.36 -10.49
CA THR A 449 -11.87 31.98 -10.14
C THR A 449 -12.30 31.91 -8.68
N PRO A 450 -13.56 31.53 -8.38
CA PRO A 450 -14.00 31.33 -7.00
C PRO A 450 -13.12 30.30 -6.29
N THR A 451 -12.65 30.64 -5.09
CA THR A 451 -11.95 29.69 -4.22
C THR A 451 -12.99 28.75 -3.60
N THR A 452 -13.18 27.57 -4.20
CA THR A 452 -14.11 26.53 -3.70
C THR A 452 -13.43 25.55 -2.73
N VAL A 453 -12.10 25.53 -2.73
CA VAL A 453 -11.24 24.69 -1.87
C VAL A 453 -10.16 25.55 -1.22
N GLU A 454 -9.59 25.07 -0.12
CA GLU A 454 -8.48 25.75 0.54
C GLU A 454 -7.29 25.91 -0.41
N LYS A 455 -6.64 27.09 -0.36
CA LYS A 455 -5.44 27.41 -1.15
C LYS A 455 -4.30 27.75 -0.21
N PHE A 456 -3.12 27.22 -0.52
CA PHE A 456 -1.89 27.46 0.23
C PHE A 456 -0.87 28.17 -0.65
N ALA A 457 -0.03 28.99 -0.03
CA ALA A 457 1.14 29.59 -0.65
C ALA A 457 2.26 29.59 0.40
N ALA A 458 3.41 29.02 0.06
CA ALA A 458 4.58 28.94 0.92
C ALA A 458 5.77 29.56 0.20
N ASN A 459 6.42 30.52 0.84
CA ASN A 459 7.66 31.11 0.36
C ASN A 459 8.57 31.52 1.52
N ALA A 460 9.87 31.57 1.27
CA ALA A 460 10.84 32.14 2.18
C ALA A 460 10.77 33.67 2.10
N ILE A 461 10.70 34.34 3.26
CA ILE A 461 10.69 35.80 3.34
C ILE A 461 11.94 36.24 4.10
N GLU A 462 12.83 36.96 3.42
CA GLU A 462 13.94 37.64 4.09
C GLU A 462 13.40 38.87 4.84
N LEU A 463 13.47 38.83 6.17
CA LEU A 463 13.17 39.99 7.00
C LEU A 463 14.33 40.96 6.92
N ILE A 464 14.25 41.92 5.98
CA ILE A 464 15.17 43.05 5.91
C ILE A 464 14.95 43.91 7.17
N GLY A 465 15.81 43.79 8.18
CA GLY A 465 15.92 44.78 9.26
C GLY A 465 15.54 44.36 10.69
N LEU A 466 16.01 43.21 11.17
CA LEU A 466 16.19 43.00 12.63
C LEU A 466 17.69 42.88 12.92
N ARG A 467 18.33 44.03 13.17
CA ARG A 467 19.60 44.12 13.88
C ARG A 467 19.35 44.22 15.37
#